data_AF-A0A3Q2ZEN8-F1
#
_entry.id   AF-A0A3Q2ZEN8-F1
#
_cell.length_a   1.000
_cell.length_b   1.000
_cell.length_c   1.000
_cell.angle_alpha   90.00
_cell.angle_beta   90.00
_cell.angle_gamma   90.00
#
_symmetry.space_group_name_H-M   'P 1'
#
loop_
_entity.id
_entity.type
_entity.pdbx_description
1 polymer ?
#
loop_
_entity_poly.entity_id
_entity_poly.type
_entity_poly.pdbx_seq_one_letter_code
_entity_poly.pdbx_strand_id
1 'polypeptide(L)'
;MFTFQLPASKDGDSGPYAVQQYKLSDNEHFRLEVKDKGKDGKIPILVVKKSLDREKTGHVPLVLTALDGGRPPETGEINISINVLDVNDNVPVFSKEVYSVTLDENAVIGTTVIQVNATDLDEGPNGDVVYSFSKNNQNVMHLFDIFINTGEIVVKGPIDYEENDIFEIEIQASDKGLAPLTTEKSVIIKIVDVNDNAPEIEVTSFSSLIPEDSRPGTTVALISVNDLDSGLNGKVICSIGEDVPFALSSPI
;
A
#
# COMPACT_ATOMS: atom_id res chain seq x y z
N MET A 1 -31.35 -15.61 3.90
CA MET A 1 -32.15 -14.40 3.67
C MET A 1 -32.45 -13.78 5.02
N PHE A 2 -31.98 -12.57 5.30
CA PHE A 2 -32.21 -11.90 6.58
C PHE A 2 -33.56 -11.20 6.56
N THR A 3 -34.38 -11.44 7.57
CA THR A 3 -35.72 -10.84 7.71
C THR A 3 -35.83 -10.17 9.06
N PHE A 4 -36.36 -8.95 9.09
CA PHE A 4 -36.59 -8.22 10.33
C PHE A 4 -38.10 -8.13 10.56
N GLN A 5 -38.58 -8.75 11.64
CA GLN A 5 -39.98 -8.64 12.02
C GLN A 5 -40.20 -7.29 12.69
N LEU A 6 -41.12 -6.50 12.14
CA LEU A 6 -41.53 -5.23 12.74
C LEU A 6 -42.67 -5.49 13.73
N PRO A 7 -42.81 -4.65 14.77
CA PRO A 7 -43.95 -4.76 15.68
C PRO A 7 -45.26 -4.59 14.92
N ALA A 8 -46.25 -5.44 15.22
CA ALA A 8 -47.58 -5.31 14.66
C ALA A 8 -48.22 -3.99 15.13
N SER A 9 -48.87 -3.28 14.21
CA SER A 9 -49.69 -2.13 14.56
C SER A 9 -50.92 -2.58 15.34
N LYS A 10 -51.23 -1.84 16.41
CA LYS A 10 -52.39 -2.13 17.25
C LYS A 10 -53.52 -1.19 16.88
N ASP A 11 -54.66 -1.78 16.58
CA ASP A 11 -55.92 -1.08 16.34
C ASP A 11 -56.89 -1.43 17.47
N GLY A 12 -57.64 -0.45 17.95
CA GLY A 12 -58.68 -0.67 18.95
C GLY A 12 -59.92 -1.35 18.37
N ASP A 13 -60.08 -1.27 17.04
CA ASP A 13 -61.21 -1.84 16.32
C ASP A 13 -60.98 -3.30 15.92
N SER A 14 -62.08 -3.99 15.59
CA SER A 14 -62.08 -5.42 15.28
C SER A 14 -62.64 -5.70 13.88
N GLY A 15 -62.23 -6.85 13.32
CA GLY A 15 -62.74 -7.31 12.04
C GLY A 15 -62.26 -6.42 10.88
N PRO A 16 -63.16 -5.92 10.01
CA PRO A 16 -62.77 -5.15 8.83
C PRO A 16 -62.18 -3.77 9.19
N TYR A 17 -62.42 -3.27 10.39
CA TYR A 17 -61.92 -1.97 10.85
C TYR A 17 -60.56 -2.04 11.54
N ALA A 18 -60.01 -3.24 11.78
CA ALA A 18 -58.63 -3.38 12.24
C ALA A 18 -57.64 -3.14 11.09
N VAL A 19 -56.33 -3.05 11.37
CA VAL A 19 -55.27 -2.91 10.36
C VAL A 19 -55.40 -3.95 9.23
N GLN A 20 -55.67 -3.47 8.03
CA GLN A 20 -55.84 -4.29 6.84
C GLN A 20 -54.62 -4.31 5.94
N GLN A 21 -53.85 -3.24 5.88
CA GLN A 21 -52.73 -3.13 4.94
C GLN A 21 -51.54 -2.42 5.55
N TYR A 22 -50.35 -2.81 5.10
CA TYR A 22 -49.13 -2.06 5.34
C TYR A 22 -48.52 -1.62 4.01
N LYS A 23 -47.94 -0.42 4.01
CA LYS A 23 -47.19 0.15 2.90
C LYS A 23 -45.84 0.65 3.41
N LEU A 24 -44.79 0.39 2.64
CA LEU A 24 -43.45 0.92 2.90
C LEU A 24 -43.21 2.10 1.95
N SER A 25 -42.48 3.12 2.40
CA SER A 25 -42.00 4.22 1.55
C SER A 25 -41.17 3.70 0.37
N ASP A 26 -41.14 4.48 -0.71
CA ASP A 26 -40.35 4.13 -1.89
C ASP A 26 -38.86 4.02 -1.54
N ASN A 27 -38.23 2.94 -1.99
CA ASN A 27 -36.83 2.63 -1.73
C ASN A 27 -36.33 1.49 -2.64
N GLU A 28 -35.01 1.40 -2.83
CA GLU A 28 -34.41 0.39 -3.71
C GLU A 28 -34.07 -0.94 -3.01
N HIS A 29 -33.80 -0.90 -1.70
CA HIS A 29 -33.09 -1.98 -1.01
C HIS A 29 -34.01 -2.93 -0.23
N PHE A 30 -35.20 -2.48 0.14
CA PHE A 30 -36.11 -3.20 1.02
C PHE A 30 -37.48 -3.37 0.38
N ARG A 31 -38.08 -4.52 0.66
CA ARG A 31 -39.47 -4.79 0.35
C ARG A 31 -40.19 -5.26 1.60
N LEU A 32 -41.49 -5.05 1.62
CA LEU A 32 -42.34 -5.47 2.71
C LEU A 32 -43.01 -6.80 2.38
N GLU A 33 -42.90 -7.76 3.28
CA GLU A 33 -43.75 -8.96 3.30
C GLU A 33 -44.72 -8.84 4.47
N VAL A 34 -45.96 -9.30 4.29
CA VAL A 34 -46.97 -9.28 5.35
C VAL A 34 -47.39 -10.70 5.64
N LYS A 35 -47.21 -11.13 6.90
CA LYS A 35 -47.66 -12.43 7.38
C LYS A 35 -48.98 -12.25 8.13
N ASP A 36 -50.03 -12.88 7.61
CA ASP A 36 -51.33 -12.94 8.27
C ASP A 36 -51.30 -14.00 9.38
N LYS A 37 -51.57 -13.59 10.63
CA LYS A 37 -51.68 -14.49 11.78
C LYS A 37 -53.13 -14.73 12.20
N GLY A 38 -54.10 -14.39 11.37
CA GLY A 38 -55.52 -14.55 11.67
C GLY A 38 -55.93 -13.65 12.84
N LYS A 39 -56.18 -14.24 14.02
CA LYS A 39 -56.65 -13.51 15.21
C LYS A 39 -55.63 -12.53 15.78
N ASP A 40 -54.34 -12.75 15.55
CA ASP A 40 -53.25 -11.88 16.04
C ASP A 40 -52.94 -10.73 15.07
N GLY A 41 -53.74 -10.56 14.03
CA GLY A 41 -53.60 -9.51 13.02
C GLY A 41 -52.49 -9.79 11.98
N LYS A 42 -52.15 -8.75 11.23
CA LYS A 42 -51.14 -8.80 10.17
C LYS A 42 -49.80 -8.28 10.71
N ILE A 43 -48.72 -9.02 10.43
CA ILE A 43 -47.36 -8.66 10.84
C ILE A 43 -46.53 -8.23 9.63
N PRO A 44 -45.99 -7.00 9.62
CA PRO A 44 -45.04 -6.56 8.61
C PRO A 44 -43.63 -7.15 8.87
N ILE A 45 -43.03 -7.70 7.82
CA ILE A 45 -41.68 -8.25 7.80
C ILE A 45 -40.90 -7.48 6.74
N LEU A 46 -39.82 -6.81 7.17
CA LEU A 46 -38.93 -6.12 6.27
C LEU A 46 -37.89 -7.10 5.71
N VAL A 47 -37.75 -7.12 4.39
CA VAL A 47 -36.90 -8.06 3.67
C VAL A 47 -35.96 -7.30 2.74
N VAL A 48 -34.67 -7.62 2.81
CA VAL A 48 -33.66 -7.08 1.89
C VAL A 48 -33.92 -7.63 0.48
N LYS A 49 -34.12 -6.72 -0.47
CA LYS A 49 -34.38 -6.99 -1.90
C LYS A 49 -33.11 -6.85 -2.75
N LYS A 50 -32.24 -5.89 -2.42
CA LYS A 50 -30.99 -5.58 -3.11
C LYS A 50 -29.88 -5.47 -2.07
N SER A 51 -28.63 -5.78 -2.44
CA SER A 51 -27.49 -5.64 -1.54
C SER A 51 -27.42 -4.24 -0.94
N LEU A 52 -26.96 -4.19 0.31
CA LEU A 52 -26.62 -2.98 1.03
C LEU A 52 -25.11 -2.82 0.95
N ASP A 53 -24.65 -1.57 0.98
CA ASP A 53 -23.25 -1.18 0.86
C ASP A 53 -23.12 0.08 1.71
N ARG A 54 -22.33 -0.03 2.79
CA ARG A 54 -22.26 1.01 3.82
C ARG A 54 -21.48 2.22 3.27
N GLU A 55 -20.46 1.97 2.46
CA GLU A 55 -19.58 2.93 1.80
C GLU A 55 -20.38 3.82 0.84
N LYS A 56 -21.45 3.28 0.22
CA LYS A 56 -22.42 4.06 -0.56
C LYS A 56 -23.48 4.73 0.30
N THR A 57 -24.09 4.00 1.24
CA THR A 57 -25.20 4.53 2.07
C THR A 57 -25.28 3.80 3.40
N GLY A 58 -24.65 4.37 4.44
CA GLY A 58 -24.65 3.82 5.80
C GLY A 58 -25.96 3.99 6.60
N HIS A 59 -26.87 4.88 6.15
CA HIS A 59 -28.14 5.16 6.83
C HIS A 59 -29.30 5.16 5.83
N VAL A 60 -30.33 4.36 6.11
CA VAL A 60 -31.54 4.28 5.27
C VAL A 60 -32.78 4.60 6.11
N PRO A 61 -33.37 5.80 5.95
CA PRO A 61 -34.65 6.13 6.55
C PRO A 61 -35.81 5.56 5.72
N LEU A 62 -36.74 4.90 6.38
CA LEU A 62 -37.97 4.38 5.77
C LEU A 62 -39.19 4.82 6.59
N VAL A 63 -40.36 4.88 5.94
CA VAL A 63 -41.64 5.11 6.60
C VAL A 63 -42.54 3.90 6.36
N LEU A 64 -43.10 3.35 7.43
CA LEU A 64 -44.11 2.31 7.38
C LEU A 64 -45.48 2.91 7.70
N THR A 65 -46.40 2.81 6.75
CA THR A 65 -47.79 3.24 6.89
C THR A 65 -48.69 2.02 7.08
N ALA A 66 -49.44 1.96 8.17
CA ALA A 66 -50.53 1.02 8.40
C ALA A 66 -51.87 1.67 8.00
N LEU A 67 -52.74 0.91 7.34
CA LEU A 67 -54.07 1.35 6.92
C LEU A 67 -55.13 0.40 7.48
N ASP A 68 -56.19 0.95 8.04
CA ASP A 68 -57.38 0.19 8.44
C ASP A 68 -58.28 -0.12 7.22
N GLY A 69 -59.41 -0.79 7.45
CA GLY A 69 -60.41 -1.06 6.42
C GLY A 69 -61.66 -0.17 6.50
N GLY A 70 -61.56 0.97 7.18
CA GLY A 70 -62.61 1.96 7.30
C GLY A 70 -62.99 2.61 5.96
N ARG A 71 -64.12 3.33 5.96
CA ARG A 71 -64.55 4.18 4.84
C ARG A 71 -64.99 5.55 5.38
N PRO A 72 -64.14 6.59 5.35
CA PRO A 72 -62.77 6.60 4.81
C PRO A 72 -61.78 5.75 5.64
N PRO A 73 -60.67 5.28 5.04
CA PRO A 73 -59.64 4.55 5.79
C PRO A 73 -58.79 5.51 6.62
N GLU A 74 -58.49 5.14 7.87
CA GLU A 74 -57.53 5.84 8.72
C GLU A 74 -56.13 5.21 8.60
N THR A 75 -55.10 6.02 8.89
CA THR A 75 -53.70 5.62 8.71
C THR A 75 -52.83 5.97 9.90
N GLY A 76 -51.90 5.08 10.23
CA GLY A 76 -50.83 5.33 11.21
C GLY A 76 -49.47 5.18 10.56
N GLU A 77 -48.52 6.05 10.91
CA GLU A 77 -47.16 6.02 10.36
C GLU A 77 -46.10 5.85 11.43
N ILE A 78 -45.03 5.14 11.09
CA ILE A 78 -43.84 5.02 11.92
C ILE A 78 -42.57 5.16 11.07
N ASN A 79 -41.60 5.89 11.60
CA ASN A 79 -40.28 6.04 11.00
C ASN A 79 -39.39 4.85 11.42
N ILE A 80 -38.74 4.25 10.44
CA ILE A 80 -37.78 3.16 10.60
C ILE A 80 -36.40 3.72 10.20
N SER A 81 -35.47 3.70 11.14
CA SER A 81 -34.08 4.10 10.90
C SER A 81 -33.20 2.86 10.82
N ILE A 82 -32.65 2.59 9.64
CA ILE A 82 -31.75 1.46 9.43
C ILE A 82 -30.31 1.97 9.36
N ASN A 83 -29.48 1.49 10.28
CA ASN A 83 -28.04 1.71 10.22
C ASN A 83 -27.41 0.45 9.60
N VAL A 84 -26.68 0.63 8.51
CA VAL A 84 -25.93 -0.46 7.86
C VAL A 84 -24.64 -0.64 8.65
N LEU A 85 -24.38 -1.87 9.09
CA LEU A 85 -23.15 -2.21 9.80
C LEU A 85 -22.04 -2.49 8.79
N ASP A 86 -20.84 -2.05 9.15
CA ASP A 86 -19.62 -2.25 8.39
C ASP A 86 -19.23 -3.73 8.32
N VAL A 87 -18.65 -4.12 7.17
CA VAL A 87 -18.04 -5.43 6.92
C VAL A 87 -16.73 -5.14 6.20
N ASN A 88 -15.66 -5.86 6.56
CA ASN A 88 -14.35 -5.72 5.90
C ASN A 88 -14.43 -6.26 4.46
N ASP A 89 -14.87 -5.45 3.51
CA ASP A 89 -15.07 -5.80 2.10
C ASP A 89 -14.32 -4.91 1.11
N ASN A 90 -13.61 -3.91 1.61
CA ASN A 90 -12.62 -3.14 0.86
C ASN A 90 -11.20 -3.57 1.23
N VAL A 91 -10.28 -3.41 0.28
CA VAL A 91 -8.86 -3.70 0.50
C VAL A 91 -8.11 -2.37 0.57
N PRO A 92 -6.99 -2.28 1.31
CA PRO A 92 -6.18 -1.07 1.31
C PRO A 92 -5.68 -0.75 -0.10
N VAL A 93 -5.88 0.49 -0.57
CA VAL A 93 -5.47 0.93 -1.92
C VAL A 93 -4.35 1.94 -1.83
N PHE A 94 -3.18 1.61 -2.40
CA PHE A 94 -2.07 2.55 -2.51
C PHE A 94 -2.40 3.74 -3.41
N SER A 95 -2.01 4.94 -2.97
CA SER A 95 -2.27 6.21 -3.66
C SER A 95 -1.53 6.40 -4.99
N LYS A 96 -0.44 5.65 -5.23
CA LYS A 96 0.36 5.71 -6.45
C LYS A 96 0.47 4.35 -7.13
N GLU A 97 0.46 4.36 -8.45
CA GLU A 97 0.74 3.17 -9.26
C GLU A 97 2.21 2.76 -9.24
N VAL A 98 3.12 3.71 -9.06
CA VAL A 98 4.57 3.47 -8.99
C VAL A 98 5.17 4.32 -7.87
N TYR A 99 5.95 3.69 -7.02
CA TYR A 99 6.81 4.35 -6.04
C TYR A 99 8.25 4.20 -6.50
N SER A 100 8.92 5.31 -6.82
CA SER A 100 10.33 5.31 -7.16
C SER A 100 11.02 6.54 -6.59
N VAL A 101 12.25 6.36 -6.09
CA VAL A 101 13.05 7.41 -5.46
C VAL A 101 14.53 7.12 -5.66
N THR A 102 15.35 8.18 -5.59
CA THR A 102 16.82 8.09 -5.58
C THR A 102 17.34 8.29 -4.16
N LEU A 103 18.39 7.58 -3.79
CA LEU A 103 19.03 7.65 -2.48
C LEU A 103 20.54 7.63 -2.65
N ASP A 104 21.26 8.55 -2.03
CA ASP A 104 22.72 8.53 -2.01
C ASP A 104 23.21 7.34 -1.16
N GLU A 105 24.23 6.61 -1.60
CA GLU A 105 24.72 5.43 -0.86
C GLU A 105 25.23 5.76 0.54
N ASN A 106 25.81 6.95 0.70
CA ASN A 106 26.29 7.45 1.98
C ASN A 106 25.17 8.04 2.88
N ALA A 107 23.91 7.79 2.55
CA ALA A 107 22.77 8.23 3.35
C ALA A 107 22.87 7.73 4.80
N VAL A 108 22.71 8.65 5.74
CA VAL A 108 22.82 8.34 7.18
C VAL A 108 21.68 7.41 7.59
N ILE A 109 21.97 6.44 8.45
CA ILE A 109 20.96 5.56 9.07
C ILE A 109 19.87 6.41 9.75
N GLY A 110 18.61 6.08 9.47
CA GLY A 110 17.43 6.83 9.90
C GLY A 110 16.93 7.85 8.87
N THR A 111 17.64 8.07 7.76
CA THR A 111 17.17 8.93 6.67
C THR A 111 15.89 8.37 6.08
N THR A 112 14.87 9.22 5.93
CA THR A 112 13.63 8.87 5.25
C THR A 112 13.87 8.75 3.74
N VAL A 113 13.60 7.58 3.19
CA VAL A 113 13.76 7.26 1.78
C VAL A 113 12.51 7.68 1.01
N ILE A 114 11.35 7.18 1.44
CA ILE A 114 10.05 7.52 0.84
C ILE A 114 8.94 7.21 1.83
N GLN A 115 7.84 7.97 1.75
CA GLN A 115 6.60 7.64 2.45
C GLN A 115 5.57 7.09 1.46
N VAL A 116 5.10 5.87 1.73
CA VAL A 116 3.97 5.29 1.00
C VAL A 116 2.67 5.59 1.72
N ASN A 117 1.57 5.61 0.96
CA ASN A 117 0.26 5.84 1.52
C ASN A 117 -0.77 4.94 0.85
N ALA A 118 -1.55 4.24 1.66
CA ALA A 118 -2.70 3.45 1.27
C ALA A 118 -3.92 3.83 2.12
N THR A 119 -5.09 3.76 1.49
CA THR A 119 -6.37 4.11 2.12
C THR A 119 -7.35 2.96 1.98
N ASP A 120 -8.12 2.72 3.02
CA ASP A 120 -9.22 1.76 3.03
C ASP A 120 -10.54 2.52 3.30
N LEU A 121 -11.64 2.06 2.68
CA LEU A 121 -12.94 2.73 2.73
C LEU A 121 -13.82 2.25 3.91
N ASP A 122 -13.42 1.15 4.54
CA ASP A 122 -14.16 0.53 5.63
C ASP A 122 -14.05 1.34 6.94
N GLU A 123 -14.86 1.01 7.94
CA GLU A 123 -14.95 1.78 9.19
C GLU A 123 -14.10 1.18 10.32
N GLY A 124 -13.41 2.06 11.06
CA GLY A 124 -12.66 1.67 12.26
C GLY A 124 -11.53 0.68 11.93
N PRO A 125 -11.37 -0.43 12.66
CA PRO A 125 -10.30 -1.41 12.40
C PRO A 125 -10.28 -1.97 10.98
N ASN A 126 -11.44 -2.08 10.32
CA ASN A 126 -11.52 -2.55 8.94
C ASN A 126 -10.94 -1.49 7.97
N GLY A 127 -11.00 -0.20 8.32
CA GLY A 127 -10.39 0.89 7.56
C GLY A 127 -8.97 1.29 7.98
N ASP A 128 -8.51 0.83 9.14
CA ASP A 128 -7.23 1.22 9.73
C ASP A 128 -6.06 0.48 9.06
N VAL A 129 -5.36 1.17 8.18
CA VAL A 129 -4.24 0.59 7.42
C VAL A 129 -2.94 0.55 8.24
N VAL A 130 -2.20 -0.56 8.12
CA VAL A 130 -0.82 -0.75 8.59
C VAL A 130 0.09 -1.24 7.47
N TYR A 131 1.38 -0.92 7.59
CA TYR A 131 2.39 -1.21 6.57
C TYR A 131 3.45 -2.18 7.05
N SER A 132 3.96 -3.00 6.15
CA SER A 132 5.06 -3.94 6.39
C SER A 132 5.81 -4.24 5.09
N PHE A 133 6.98 -4.87 5.20
CA PHE A 133 7.59 -5.52 4.05
C PHE A 133 6.86 -6.84 3.74
N SER A 134 6.67 -7.14 2.45
CA SER A 134 6.24 -8.45 2.02
C SER A 134 7.26 -9.52 2.44
N LYS A 135 6.78 -10.76 2.61
CA LYS A 135 7.55 -11.91 3.11
C LYS A 135 8.80 -12.23 2.27
N ASN A 136 8.81 -11.79 1.01
CA ASN A 136 9.89 -12.08 0.06
C ASN A 136 11.14 -11.20 0.24
N ASN A 137 11.08 -10.13 1.04
CA ASN A 137 12.16 -9.13 1.14
C ASN A 137 13.12 -9.36 2.32
N GLN A 138 13.38 -10.62 2.71
CA GLN A 138 14.25 -10.91 3.86
C GLN A 138 15.68 -10.37 3.67
N ASN A 139 16.15 -10.29 2.43
CA ASN A 139 17.46 -9.77 2.05
C ASN A 139 17.62 -8.26 2.29
N VAL A 140 16.55 -7.45 2.29
CA VAL A 140 16.68 -5.98 2.45
C VAL A 140 16.28 -5.48 3.84
N MET A 141 15.75 -6.34 4.71
CA MET A 141 15.31 -5.99 6.08
C MET A 141 16.44 -5.51 7.02
N HIS A 142 17.70 -5.72 6.64
CA HIS A 142 18.86 -5.19 7.34
C HIS A 142 19.29 -3.80 6.83
N LEU A 143 18.89 -3.45 5.60
CA LEU A 143 19.22 -2.20 4.93
C LEU A 143 18.13 -1.15 5.11
N PHE A 144 16.86 -1.56 5.11
CA PHE A 144 15.70 -0.68 5.22
C PHE A 144 14.76 -1.11 6.34
N ASP A 145 14.01 -0.14 6.86
CA ASP A 145 12.88 -0.35 7.76
C ASP A 145 11.62 0.34 7.24
N ILE A 146 10.45 -0.09 7.69
CA ILE A 146 9.17 0.58 7.39
C ILE A 146 8.36 0.81 8.65
N PHE A 147 7.95 2.05 8.88
CA PHE A 147 7.11 2.41 10.01
C PHE A 147 5.66 1.96 9.81
N ILE A 148 5.22 1.04 10.66
CA ILE A 148 3.93 0.34 10.57
C ILE A 148 2.70 1.26 10.45
N ASN A 149 2.71 2.44 11.05
CA ASN A 149 1.55 3.33 11.07
C ASN A 149 1.64 4.48 10.05
N THR A 150 2.83 4.84 9.58
CA THR A 150 3.05 6.02 8.72
C THR A 150 3.39 5.66 7.28
N GLY A 151 3.82 4.41 7.03
CA GLY A 151 4.30 3.99 5.71
C GLY A 151 5.64 4.61 5.32
N GLU A 152 6.36 5.21 6.27
CA GLU A 152 7.69 5.78 6.02
C GLU A 152 8.73 4.66 5.96
N ILE A 153 9.42 4.57 4.82
CA ILE A 153 10.58 3.70 4.62
C ILE A 153 11.83 4.49 4.95
N VAL A 154 12.71 3.92 5.78
CA VAL A 154 13.94 4.55 6.25
C VAL A 154 15.15 3.67 6.05
N VAL A 155 16.33 4.29 5.97
CA VAL A 155 17.62 3.59 5.99
C VAL A 155 17.87 3.00 7.38
N LYS A 156 18.28 1.74 7.44
CA LYS A 156 18.56 0.97 8.66
C LYS A 156 19.99 0.45 8.71
N GLY A 157 20.59 0.18 7.55
CA GLY A 157 21.95 -0.33 7.41
C GLY A 157 22.77 0.50 6.40
N PRO A 158 24.07 0.21 6.28
CA PRO A 158 24.91 0.82 5.26
C PRO A 158 24.44 0.42 3.87
N ILE A 159 24.47 1.36 2.93
CA ILE A 159 24.13 1.13 1.52
C ILE A 159 25.41 1.36 0.72
N ASP A 160 25.62 0.53 -0.28
CA ASP A 160 26.84 0.49 -1.08
C ASP A 160 26.40 0.36 -2.54
N TYR A 161 26.72 1.37 -3.36
CA TYR A 161 26.38 1.43 -4.77
C TYR A 161 27.14 0.36 -5.56
N GLU A 162 28.43 0.13 -5.24
CA GLU A 162 29.26 -0.90 -5.86
C GLU A 162 28.71 -2.32 -5.59
N GLU A 163 27.99 -2.53 -4.48
CA GLU A 163 27.29 -3.78 -4.21
C GLU A 163 25.94 -3.87 -4.96
N ASN A 164 25.07 -2.86 -4.83
CA ASN A 164 23.77 -2.83 -5.49
C ASN A 164 23.31 -1.38 -5.82
N ASP A 165 23.17 -1.09 -7.12
CA ASP A 165 22.71 0.21 -7.62
C ASP A 165 21.17 0.39 -7.59
N ILE A 166 20.42 -0.69 -7.35
CA ILE A 166 18.95 -0.68 -7.34
C ILE A 166 18.36 -1.69 -6.37
N PHE A 167 17.37 -1.23 -5.59
CA PHE A 167 16.54 -2.09 -4.73
C PHE A 167 15.09 -2.04 -5.21
N GLU A 168 14.52 -3.21 -5.49
CA GLU A 168 13.09 -3.38 -5.67
C GLU A 168 12.50 -4.05 -4.43
N ILE A 169 11.76 -3.28 -3.64
CA ILE A 169 11.21 -3.72 -2.36
C ILE A 169 9.69 -3.89 -2.50
N GLU A 170 9.20 -5.08 -2.21
CA GLU A 170 7.75 -5.34 -2.17
C GLU A 170 7.19 -5.00 -0.78
N ILE A 171 6.32 -4.01 -0.70
CA ILE A 171 5.64 -3.62 0.54
C ILE A 171 4.22 -4.16 0.57
N GLN A 172 3.67 -4.31 1.76
CA GLN A 172 2.30 -4.73 2.02
C GLN A 172 1.58 -3.66 2.85
N ALA A 173 0.36 -3.33 2.45
CA ALA A 173 -0.62 -2.64 3.28
C ALA A 173 -1.70 -3.65 3.70
N SER A 174 -2.07 -3.62 4.98
CA SER A 174 -3.10 -4.50 5.57
C SER A 174 -4.04 -3.66 6.42
N ASP A 175 -5.33 -3.93 6.37
CA ASP A 175 -6.25 -3.43 7.40
C ASP A 175 -6.06 -4.18 8.73
N LYS A 176 -6.82 -3.80 9.77
CA LYS A 176 -6.86 -4.45 11.09
C LYS A 176 -8.18 -5.19 11.35
N GLY A 177 -8.89 -5.58 10.29
CA GLY A 177 -10.11 -6.36 10.37
C GLY A 177 -9.86 -7.74 11.01
N LEU A 178 -10.95 -8.41 11.43
CA LEU A 178 -10.83 -9.75 12.04
C LEU A 178 -10.23 -10.78 11.06
N ALA A 179 -10.58 -10.64 9.78
CA ALA A 179 -9.96 -11.32 8.66
C ALA A 179 -9.36 -10.23 7.75
N PRO A 180 -8.07 -9.89 7.95
CA PRO A 180 -7.48 -8.77 7.25
C PRO A 180 -7.40 -8.98 5.75
N LEU A 181 -7.64 -7.91 5.00
CA LEU A 181 -7.40 -7.83 3.58
C LEU A 181 -6.10 -7.04 3.34
N THR A 182 -5.33 -7.51 2.35
CA THR A 182 -3.98 -7.01 2.10
C THR A 182 -3.75 -6.70 0.64
N THR A 183 -2.97 -5.65 0.38
CA THR A 183 -2.52 -5.26 -0.95
C THR A 183 -1.00 -5.11 -0.96
N GLU A 184 -0.35 -5.57 -2.02
CA GLU A 184 1.10 -5.50 -2.20
C GLU A 184 1.50 -4.49 -3.29
N LYS A 185 2.69 -3.90 -3.17
CA LYS A 185 3.21 -2.92 -4.12
C LYS A 185 4.73 -2.90 -4.16
N SER A 186 5.33 -2.74 -5.34
CA SER A 186 6.78 -2.54 -5.48
C SER A 186 7.17 -1.07 -5.28
N VAL A 187 8.28 -0.87 -4.56
CA VAL A 187 8.99 0.40 -4.40
C VAL A 187 10.39 0.25 -5.00
N ILE A 188 10.76 1.15 -5.91
CA ILE A 188 12.06 1.12 -6.60
C ILE A 188 12.95 2.22 -6.02
N ILE A 189 14.01 1.82 -5.33
CA ILE A 189 15.02 2.73 -4.78
C ILE A 189 16.27 2.63 -5.67
N LYS A 190 16.66 3.74 -6.30
CA LYS A 190 17.87 3.82 -7.11
C LYS A 190 18.98 4.45 -6.30
N ILE A 191 20.11 3.77 -6.20
CA ILE A 191 21.26 4.28 -5.46
C ILE A 191 22.06 5.23 -6.35
N VAL A 192 22.52 6.32 -5.77
CA VAL A 192 23.38 7.29 -6.43
C VAL A 192 24.80 7.11 -5.91
N ASP A 193 25.70 6.82 -6.86
CA ASP A 193 27.15 6.73 -6.69
C ASP A 193 27.74 8.04 -6.12
N VAL A 194 28.50 7.88 -5.06
CA VAL A 194 29.32 8.87 -4.38
C VAL A 194 30.78 8.45 -4.52
N ASN A 195 31.67 9.39 -4.81
CA ASN A 195 33.10 9.10 -4.86
C ASN A 195 33.66 8.79 -3.47
N ASP A 196 33.65 7.51 -3.08
CA ASP A 196 34.14 7.03 -1.80
C ASP A 196 35.18 5.91 -1.93
N ASN A 197 35.42 5.40 -3.14
CA ASN A 197 36.56 4.56 -3.46
C ASN A 197 37.71 5.40 -4.03
N ALA A 198 38.93 5.14 -3.53
CA ALA A 198 40.14 5.75 -4.09
C ALA A 198 40.74 4.83 -5.17
N PRO A 199 41.37 5.38 -6.23
CA PRO A 199 42.02 4.57 -7.24
C PRO A 199 43.12 3.68 -6.65
N GLU A 200 43.06 2.38 -6.90
CA GLU A 200 44.08 1.40 -6.53
C GLU A 200 45.04 1.14 -7.70
N ILE A 201 46.34 1.18 -7.40
CA ILE A 201 47.40 0.96 -8.38
C ILE A 201 48.00 -0.44 -8.15
N GLU A 202 47.90 -1.30 -9.15
CA GLU A 202 48.50 -2.63 -9.15
C GLU A 202 49.66 -2.70 -10.16
N VAL A 203 50.82 -3.16 -9.70
CA VAL A 203 51.97 -3.40 -10.57
C VAL A 203 51.94 -4.86 -11.02
N THR A 204 51.45 -5.10 -12.24
CA THR A 204 51.26 -6.46 -12.79
C THR A 204 52.55 -7.07 -13.32
N SER A 205 53.54 -6.24 -13.66
CA SER A 205 54.88 -6.67 -14.02
C SER A 205 55.89 -5.60 -13.65
N PHE A 206 57.04 -6.01 -13.11
CA PHE A 206 58.11 -5.09 -12.76
C PHE A 206 59.47 -5.74 -12.97
N SER A 207 60.37 -5.07 -13.68
CA SER A 207 61.77 -5.43 -13.76
C SER A 207 62.62 -4.49 -12.91
N SER A 208 63.22 -5.01 -11.84
CA SER A 208 64.15 -4.25 -10.99
C SER A 208 65.54 -4.08 -11.61
N LEU A 209 65.85 -4.81 -12.68
CA LEU A 209 67.13 -4.77 -13.38
C LEU A 209 66.90 -4.37 -14.84
N ILE A 210 67.55 -3.29 -15.26
CA ILE A 210 67.49 -2.76 -16.62
C ILE A 210 68.93 -2.55 -17.11
N PRO A 211 69.36 -3.19 -18.21
CA PRO A 211 70.67 -2.94 -18.81
C PRO A 211 70.81 -1.49 -19.27
N GLU A 212 71.99 -0.88 -19.08
CA GLU A 212 72.26 0.51 -19.45
C GLU A 212 72.18 0.78 -20.96
N ASP A 213 72.32 -0.25 -21.79
CA ASP A 213 72.20 -0.21 -23.25
C ASP A 213 70.76 -0.40 -23.76
N SER A 214 69.78 -0.38 -22.86
CA SER A 214 68.35 -0.46 -23.17
C SER A 214 67.91 0.69 -24.09
N ARG A 215 67.16 0.34 -25.15
CA ARG A 215 66.65 1.32 -26.13
C ARG A 215 65.43 2.07 -25.57
N PRO A 216 65.16 3.30 -26.03
CA PRO A 216 63.90 3.99 -25.74
C PRO A 216 62.70 3.13 -26.12
N GLY A 217 61.72 3.03 -25.21
CA GLY A 217 60.55 2.17 -25.36
C GLY A 217 60.68 0.78 -24.73
N THR A 218 61.83 0.42 -24.14
CA THR A 218 61.93 -0.78 -23.30
C THR A 218 60.95 -0.70 -22.12
N THR A 219 60.04 -1.67 -22.02
CA THR A 219 59.07 -1.75 -20.92
C THR A 219 59.77 -2.07 -19.60
N VAL A 220 59.52 -1.25 -18.58
CA VAL A 220 60.09 -1.41 -17.23
C VAL A 220 59.09 -2.00 -16.24
N ALA A 221 57.85 -1.51 -16.32
CA ALA A 221 56.75 -1.94 -15.49
C ALA A 221 55.46 -1.95 -16.31
N LEU A 222 54.54 -2.83 -15.94
CA LEU A 222 53.14 -2.78 -16.32
C LEU A 222 52.34 -2.42 -15.08
N ILE A 223 51.53 -1.38 -15.20
CA ILE A 223 50.73 -0.83 -14.11
C ILE A 223 49.28 -0.86 -14.57
N SER A 224 48.42 -1.39 -13.71
CA SER A 224 46.97 -1.29 -13.81
C SER A 224 46.47 -0.31 -12.76
N VAL A 225 45.50 0.52 -13.09
CA VAL A 225 44.84 1.39 -12.11
C VAL A 225 43.35 1.14 -12.20
N ASN A 226 42.73 0.82 -11.07
CA ASN A 226 41.33 0.51 -10.97
C ASN A 226 40.68 1.39 -9.91
N ASP A 227 39.52 1.93 -10.21
CA ASP A 227 38.68 2.65 -9.27
C ASP A 227 37.32 1.96 -9.30
N LEU A 228 36.74 1.70 -8.13
CA LEU A 228 35.49 0.95 -8.02
C LEU A 228 34.26 1.82 -8.31
N ASP A 229 34.40 3.13 -8.14
CA ASP A 229 33.33 4.07 -8.42
C ASP A 229 32.93 4.05 -9.91
N SER A 230 31.74 4.57 -10.23
CA SER A 230 31.22 4.62 -11.60
C SER A 230 31.30 6.01 -12.23
N GLY A 231 31.02 6.07 -13.54
CA GLY A 231 30.88 7.33 -14.27
C GLY A 231 32.11 8.25 -14.22
N LEU A 232 31.93 9.45 -13.67
CA LEU A 232 33.03 10.42 -13.50
C LEU A 232 33.88 10.13 -12.26
N ASN A 233 33.31 9.49 -11.25
CA ASN A 233 33.96 9.19 -9.98
C ASN A 233 35.07 8.14 -10.21
N GLY A 234 34.79 7.09 -11.00
CA GLY A 234 35.79 6.09 -11.37
C GLY A 234 36.80 6.49 -12.46
N LYS A 235 36.79 7.75 -12.93
CA LYS A 235 37.67 8.16 -14.02
C LYS A 235 39.05 8.56 -13.51
N VAL A 236 40.04 7.72 -13.77
CA VAL A 236 41.41 7.93 -13.30
C VAL A 236 42.32 8.61 -14.36
N ILE A 237 43.23 9.48 -13.89
CA ILE A 237 44.28 10.09 -14.70
C ILE A 237 45.65 9.78 -14.06
N CYS A 238 46.51 9.11 -14.80
CA CYS A 238 47.86 8.76 -14.34
C CYS A 238 48.90 9.75 -14.88
N SER A 239 49.88 10.11 -14.04
CA SER A 239 51.02 10.95 -14.43
C SER A 239 52.31 10.45 -13.77
N ILE A 240 53.45 10.77 -14.38
CA ILE A 240 54.78 10.49 -13.84
C ILE A 240 55.55 11.81 -13.75
N GLY A 241 56.47 11.93 -12.79
CA GLY A 241 57.20 13.18 -12.54
C GLY A 241 57.97 13.68 -13.77
N GLU A 242 58.09 14.99 -13.93
CA GLU A 242 58.69 15.61 -15.13
C GLU A 242 60.22 15.37 -15.26
N ASP A 243 60.89 15.05 -14.15
CA ASP A 243 62.36 14.89 -14.07
C ASP A 243 62.83 13.42 -14.04
N VAL A 244 62.11 12.51 -14.73
CA VAL A 244 62.54 11.10 -14.84
C VAL A 244 62.70 10.66 -16.31
N PRO A 245 63.65 9.75 -16.62
CA PRO A 245 63.86 9.26 -17.98
C PRO A 245 62.80 8.23 -18.46
N PHE A 246 61.66 8.17 -17.79
CA PHE A 246 60.59 7.21 -18.04
C PHE A 246 59.31 7.92 -18.47
N ALA A 247 58.50 7.27 -19.29
CA ALA A 247 57.20 7.77 -19.72
C ALA A 247 56.11 6.72 -19.48
N LEU A 248 54.90 7.18 -19.16
CA LEU A 248 53.73 6.33 -19.16
C LEU A 248 53.21 6.18 -20.60
N SER A 249 52.95 4.95 -21.02
CA SER A 249 52.34 4.65 -22.31
C SER A 249 51.24 3.61 -22.13
N SER A 250 50.06 3.84 -22.74
CA SER A 250 49.01 2.82 -22.80
C SER A 250 49.42 1.68 -23.73
N PRO A 251 49.11 0.41 -23.41
CA PRO A 251 49.22 -0.68 -24.39
C PRO A 251 48.38 -0.35 -25.62
N ILE A 252 48.92 -0.63 -26.81
CA ILE A 252 48.21 -0.52 -28.10
C ILE A 252 47.20 -1.65 -28.22
#